data_AF-A0A2D5YK66-F1
#
_entry.id   AF-A0A2D5YK66-F1
#
_cell.length_a   1.000
_cell.length_b   1.000
_cell.length_c   1.000
_cell.angle_alpha   90.00
_cell.angle_beta   90.00
_cell.angle_gamma   90.00
#
_symmetry.space_group_name_H-M   'P 1'
#
loop_
_entity.id
_entity.type
_entity.pdbx_description
1 polymer ?
#
loop_
_entity_poly.entity_id
_entity_poly.type
_entity_poly.pdbx_seq_one_letter_code
_entity_poly.pdbx_strand_id
1 'polypeptide(L)'
;MIEYLKSLLSDDYMPHGHCYLWKPEILWLHAISDGITFLSYMAIPIFLVYIVYKSKYKVPYPSLFILFSIFILACGATHLMAIVNIWKSEYLVSGIIKALTAMASLLTAIASIPVLKKIVKIVETEEFNDKEIK
;
A
#
# COMPACT_ATOMS: atom_id res chain seq x y z
N MET A 1 -28.74 1.42 -14.95
CA MET A 1 -27.66 1.01 -14.01
C MET A 1 -26.43 0.47 -14.75
N ILE A 2 -26.56 -0.56 -15.60
CA ILE A 2 -25.42 -1.10 -16.39
C ILE A 2 -24.82 -0.05 -17.34
N GLU A 3 -25.66 0.78 -17.96
CA GLU A 3 -25.24 1.83 -18.90
C GLU A 3 -24.47 2.98 -18.22
N TYR A 4 -24.85 3.34 -17.00
CA TYR A 4 -24.12 4.30 -16.17
C TYR A 4 -22.76 3.73 -15.72
N LEU A 5 -22.71 2.44 -15.36
CA LEU A 5 -21.45 1.75 -15.07
C LEU A 5 -20.53 1.71 -16.30
N LYS A 6 -21.09 1.47 -17.48
CA LYS A 6 -20.36 1.50 -18.76
C LYS A 6 -19.84 2.89 -19.10
N SER A 7 -20.58 3.95 -18.79
CA SER A 7 -20.15 5.35 -18.94
C SER A 7 -19.09 5.77 -17.91
N LEU A 8 -19.06 5.18 -16.72
CA LEU A 8 -17.97 5.41 -15.77
C LEU A 8 -16.70 4.61 -16.10
N LEU A 9 -16.84 3.55 -16.90
CA LEU A 9 -15.76 2.72 -17.41
C LEU A 9 -15.36 3.08 -18.86
N SER A 10 -16.06 4.02 -19.50
CA SER A 10 -15.75 4.45 -20.86
C SER A 10 -14.51 5.35 -20.88
N ASP A 11 -13.75 5.26 -21.96
CA ASP A 11 -12.54 6.06 -22.20
C ASP A 11 -12.85 7.55 -22.52
N ASP A 12 -14.02 8.06 -22.14
CA ASP A 12 -14.43 9.46 -22.39
C ASP A 12 -13.62 10.48 -21.56
N TYR A 13 -12.82 10.00 -20.59
CA TYR A 13 -11.92 10.82 -19.82
C TYR A 13 -10.53 10.90 -20.47
N MET A 14 -9.87 12.03 -20.29
CA MET A 14 -8.53 12.26 -20.82
C MET A 14 -7.46 11.48 -20.01
N PRO A 15 -6.60 10.67 -20.66
CA PRO A 15 -5.52 9.95 -19.96
C PRO A 15 -4.52 10.88 -19.29
N HIS A 16 -3.84 10.41 -18.25
CA HIS A 16 -2.79 11.17 -17.56
C HIS A 16 -1.64 11.55 -18.50
N GLY A 17 -1.41 10.82 -19.59
CA GLY A 17 -0.45 11.18 -20.62
C GLY A 17 -0.66 12.59 -21.19
N HIS A 18 -1.92 13.05 -21.29
CA HIS A 18 -2.21 14.42 -21.71
C HIS A 18 -1.83 15.46 -20.65
N CYS A 19 -1.98 15.14 -19.36
CA CYS A 19 -1.49 16.00 -18.28
C CYS A 19 0.05 16.12 -18.33
N TYR A 20 0.73 15.10 -18.83
CA TYR A 20 2.19 15.12 -19.06
C TYR A 20 2.57 15.76 -20.40
N LEU A 21 1.61 16.28 -21.17
CA LEU A 21 1.81 16.77 -22.52
C LEU A 21 2.50 15.76 -23.44
N TRP A 22 2.39 14.46 -23.12
CA TRP A 22 3.11 13.37 -23.78
C TRP A 22 4.62 13.58 -23.87
N LYS A 23 5.21 14.37 -22.97
CA LYS A 23 6.66 14.56 -22.90
C LYS A 23 7.30 13.25 -22.43
N PRO A 24 8.18 12.64 -23.24
CA PRO A 24 8.71 11.29 -22.95
C PRO A 24 9.49 11.24 -21.65
N GLU A 25 10.18 12.33 -21.28
CA GLU A 25 10.95 12.44 -20.04
C GLU A 25 10.07 12.25 -18.79
N ILE A 26 8.95 12.96 -18.72
CA ILE A 26 8.02 12.91 -17.59
C ILE A 26 7.24 11.59 -17.60
N LEU A 27 6.82 11.15 -18.78
CA LEU A 27 6.07 9.91 -18.95
C LEU A 27 6.87 8.69 -18.47
N TRP A 28 8.11 8.53 -18.96
CA TRP A 28 8.96 7.40 -18.55
C TRP A 28 9.39 7.50 -17.10
N LEU A 29 9.65 8.70 -16.58
CA LEU A 29 9.95 8.89 -15.17
C LEU A 29 8.83 8.35 -14.29
N HIS A 30 7.57 8.72 -14.55
CA HIS A 30 6.43 8.21 -13.81
C HIS A 30 6.23 6.70 -14.02
N ALA A 31 6.22 6.23 -15.27
CA ALA A 31 5.98 4.83 -15.57
C ALA A 31 7.03 3.88 -14.94
N ILE A 32 8.32 4.25 -14.99
CA ILE A 32 9.39 3.44 -14.39
C ILE A 32 9.32 3.52 -12.86
N SER A 33 9.10 4.70 -12.29
CA SER A 33 9.02 4.87 -10.83
C SER A 33 7.85 4.08 -10.24
N ASP A 34 6.67 4.18 -10.85
CA ASP A 34 5.50 3.40 -10.45
C ASP A 34 5.70 1.91 -10.69
N GLY A 35 6.41 1.52 -11.76
CA GLY A 35 6.73 0.13 -12.06
C GLY A 35 7.64 -0.50 -11.01
N ILE A 36 8.72 0.19 -10.63
CA ILE A 36 9.64 -0.24 -9.56
C ILE A 36 8.90 -0.30 -8.22
N THR A 37 8.04 0.68 -7.93
CA THR A 37 7.27 0.73 -6.70
C THR A 37 6.29 -0.43 -6.62
N PHE A 38 5.54 -0.70 -7.70
CA PHE A 38 4.63 -1.84 -7.81
C PHE A 38 5.35 -3.16 -7.55
N LEU A 39 6.49 -3.41 -8.23
CA LEU A 39 7.26 -4.64 -8.04
C LEU A 39 7.79 -4.78 -6.62
N SER A 40 8.29 -3.69 -6.04
CA SER A 40 8.75 -3.67 -4.64
C SER A 40 7.60 -4.01 -3.68
N TYR A 41 6.40 -3.45 -3.92
CA TYR A 41 5.23 -3.66 -3.08
C TYR A 41 4.56 -5.01 -3.30
N MET A 42 4.86 -5.73 -4.39
CA MET A 42 4.51 -7.13 -4.53
C MET A 42 5.50 -8.05 -3.79
N ALA A 43 6.78 -7.66 -3.72
CA ALA A 43 7.82 -8.44 -3.05
C ALA A 43 7.78 -8.35 -1.51
N ILE A 44 7.62 -7.14 -0.94
CA ILE A 44 7.63 -6.92 0.52
C ILE A 44 6.61 -7.80 1.28
N PRO A 45 5.33 -7.88 0.85
CA PRO A 45 4.32 -8.71 1.50
C PRO A 45 4.69 -10.20 1.52
N ILE A 46 5.39 -10.70 0.50
CA ILE A 46 5.87 -12.09 0.47
C ILE A 46 6.80 -12.35 1.65
N PHE A 47 7.74 -11.43 1.91
CA PHE A 47 8.66 -11.55 3.05
C PHE A 47 7.93 -11.48 4.40
N LEU A 48 6.98 -10.55 4.55
CA LEU A 48 6.21 -10.40 5.78
C LEU A 48 5.37 -11.67 6.09
N VAL A 49 4.64 -12.18 5.10
CA VAL A 49 3.84 -13.40 5.25
C VAL A 49 4.75 -14.61 5.46
N TYR A 50 5.88 -14.68 4.76
CA TYR A 50 6.87 -15.75 4.94
C TYR A 50 7.40 -15.79 6.37
N ILE A 51 7.74 -14.65 6.98
CA ILE A 51 8.20 -14.56 8.36
C ILE A 51 7.13 -15.09 9.33
N VAL A 52 5.88 -14.67 9.17
CA VAL A 52 4.76 -15.12 10.01
C VAL A 52 4.58 -16.64 9.89
N TYR A 53 4.54 -17.14 8.67
CA TYR A 53 4.36 -18.56 8.37
C TYR A 53 5.52 -19.41 8.91
N LYS A 54 6.76 -19.02 8.61
CA LYS A 54 7.97 -19.74 9.03
C LYS A 54 8.13 -19.75 10.56
N SER A 55 7.72 -18.67 11.22
CA SER A 55 7.69 -18.56 12.68
C SER A 55 6.53 -19.33 13.33
N LYS A 56 5.71 -20.05 12.55
CA LYS A 56 4.51 -20.75 13.02
C LYS A 56 3.58 -19.83 13.80
N TYR A 57 3.41 -18.58 13.35
CA TYR A 57 2.60 -17.54 14.00
C TYR A 57 3.06 -17.14 15.42
N LYS A 58 4.29 -17.48 15.81
CA LYS A 58 4.85 -17.12 17.13
C LYS A 58 5.49 -15.72 17.19
N VAL A 59 5.45 -14.95 16.11
CA VAL A 59 5.89 -13.54 16.14
C VAL A 59 4.93 -12.71 16.98
N PRO A 60 5.39 -11.64 17.65
CA PRO A 60 4.50 -10.70 18.30
C PRO A 60 3.53 -10.09 17.28
N TYR A 61 2.22 -10.18 17.55
CA TYR A 61 1.16 -9.57 16.74
C TYR A 61 1.14 -10.04 15.27
N PRO A 62 1.00 -11.35 14.99
CA PRO A 62 1.07 -11.88 13.62
C PRO A 62 0.00 -11.29 12.69
N SER A 63 -1.18 -10.97 13.22
CA SER A 63 -2.24 -10.31 12.45
C SER A 63 -1.83 -8.95 11.91
N LEU A 64 -0.96 -8.22 12.61
CA LEU A 64 -0.49 -6.91 12.17
C LEU A 64 0.40 -7.02 10.93
N PHE A 65 1.28 -8.03 10.89
CA PHE A 65 2.07 -8.32 9.69
C PHE A 65 1.19 -8.62 8.46
N ILE A 66 0.10 -9.35 8.66
CA ILE A 66 -0.87 -9.66 7.59
C ILE A 66 -1.60 -8.38 7.15
N LEU A 67 -2.04 -7.54 8.08
CA LEU A 67 -2.69 -6.25 7.78
C LEU A 67 -1.76 -5.32 6.98
N PHE A 68 -0.50 -5.17 7.41
CA PHE A 68 0.50 -4.42 6.65
C PHE A 68 0.75 -5.02 5.27
N SER A 69 0.78 -6.35 5.15
CA SER A 69 0.92 -7.03 3.86
C SER A 69 -0.23 -6.67 2.91
N ILE A 70 -1.48 -6.74 3.38
CA ILE A 70 -2.66 -6.35 2.59
C ILE A 70 -2.62 -4.88 2.21
N PHE A 71 -2.28 -4.00 3.15
CA PHE A 71 -2.16 -2.56 2.91
C PHE A 71 -1.09 -2.25 1.84
N ILE A 72 0.10 -2.86 1.94
CA ILE A 72 1.19 -2.66 0.98
C ILE A 72 0.80 -3.20 -0.41
N LEU A 73 0.15 -4.37 -0.50
CA LEU A 73 -0.35 -4.89 -1.77
C LEU A 73 -1.38 -3.95 -2.41
N ALA A 74 -2.30 -3.42 -1.60
CA ALA A 74 -3.32 -2.47 -2.07
C ALA A 74 -2.67 -1.17 -2.58
N CYS A 75 -1.69 -0.63 -1.87
CA CYS A 75 -0.86 0.48 -2.36
C CYS A 75 -0.12 0.12 -3.66
N GLY A 76 0.39 -1.10 -3.80
CA GLY A 76 1.04 -1.53 -5.05
C GLY A 76 0.07 -1.45 -6.22
N ALA A 77 -1.17 -1.91 -6.03
CA ALA A 77 -2.20 -1.85 -7.06
C ALA A 77 -2.55 -0.40 -7.49
N THR A 78 -2.44 0.59 -6.60
CA THR A 78 -2.65 2.00 -7.00
C THR A 78 -1.55 2.51 -7.93
N HIS A 79 -0.29 2.06 -7.76
CA HIS A 79 0.81 2.38 -8.67
C HIS A 79 0.65 1.69 -10.03
N LEU A 80 0.23 0.43 -10.06
CA LEU A 80 -0.10 -0.24 -11.32
C LEU A 80 -1.19 0.52 -12.08
N MET A 81 -2.25 0.96 -11.39
CA MET A 81 -3.29 1.78 -12.01
C MET A 81 -2.79 3.16 -12.45
N ALA A 82 -1.81 3.75 -11.77
CA ALA A 82 -1.20 5.00 -12.21
C ALA A 82 -0.53 4.83 -13.57
N ILE A 83 0.19 3.73 -13.77
CA ILE A 83 0.78 3.35 -15.07
C ILE A 83 -0.32 3.18 -16.12
N VAL A 84 -1.36 2.39 -15.84
CA VAL A 84 -2.48 2.18 -16.78
C VAL A 84 -3.11 3.53 -17.18
N ASN A 85 -3.34 4.41 -16.20
CA ASN A 85 -3.95 5.73 -16.40
C ASN A 85 -3.14 6.69 -17.27
N ILE A 86 -1.84 6.46 -17.49
CA ILE A 86 -1.04 7.23 -18.46
C ILE A 86 -1.62 7.08 -19.86
N TRP A 87 -2.00 5.86 -20.24
CA TRP A 87 -2.50 5.54 -21.59
C TRP A 87 -4.02 5.34 -21.65
N LYS A 88 -4.65 4.88 -20.57
CA LYS A 88 -6.07 4.53 -20.52
C LYS A 88 -6.74 5.02 -19.24
N SER A 89 -7.74 5.87 -19.36
CA SER A 89 -8.37 6.61 -18.27
C SER A 89 -9.34 5.79 -17.41
N GLU A 90 -8.90 4.67 -16.84
CA GLU A 90 -9.74 3.83 -15.98
C GLU A 90 -9.88 4.39 -14.55
N TYR A 91 -10.40 5.62 -14.44
CA TYR A 91 -10.48 6.35 -13.17
C TYR A 91 -11.43 5.75 -12.16
N LEU A 92 -12.52 5.10 -12.58
CA LEU A 92 -13.42 4.39 -11.67
C LEU A 92 -12.68 3.23 -10.97
N VAL A 93 -11.97 2.41 -11.75
CA VAL A 93 -11.19 1.28 -11.23
C VAL A 93 -10.09 1.79 -10.29
N SER A 94 -9.38 2.84 -10.70
CA SER A 94 -8.40 3.51 -9.84
C SER A 94 -9.01 4.03 -8.53
N GLY A 95 -10.21 4.64 -8.59
CA GLY A 95 -10.94 5.12 -7.43
C GLY A 95 -11.35 4.01 -6.46
N ILE A 96 -11.84 2.89 -6.98
CA ILE A 96 -12.19 1.71 -6.16
C ILE A 96 -10.95 1.16 -5.47
N ILE A 97 -9.84 0.99 -6.20
CA ILE A 97 -8.58 0.49 -5.62
C ILE A 97 -8.07 1.45 -4.54
N LYS A 98 -8.14 2.77 -4.76
CA LYS A 98 -7.81 3.77 -3.75
C LYS A 98 -8.71 3.68 -2.52
N ALA A 99 -10.02 3.49 -2.68
CA ALA A 99 -10.96 3.34 -1.58
C ALA A 99 -10.66 2.08 -0.73
N LEU A 100 -10.39 0.94 -1.38
CA LEU A 100 -9.96 -0.28 -0.72
C LEU A 100 -8.63 -0.09 0.02
N THR A 101 -7.68 0.59 -0.61
CA THR A 101 -6.38 0.92 -0.01
C THR A 101 -6.55 1.82 1.22
N ALA A 102 -7.40 2.83 1.15
CA ALA A 102 -7.69 3.73 2.26
C ALA A 102 -8.33 2.98 3.45
N MET A 103 -9.26 2.06 3.17
CA MET A 103 -9.86 1.21 4.19
C MET A 103 -8.82 0.29 4.84
N ALA A 104 -7.98 -0.38 4.05
CA ALA A 104 -6.90 -1.22 4.56
C ALA A 104 -5.89 -0.41 5.40
N SER A 105 -5.54 0.79 4.95
CA SER A 105 -4.66 1.72 5.67
C SER A 105 -5.26 2.12 7.02
N LEU A 106 -6.54 2.47 7.04
CA LEU A 106 -7.23 2.90 8.26
C LEU A 106 -7.30 1.77 9.28
N LEU A 107 -7.68 0.57 8.85
CA LEU A 107 -7.74 -0.61 9.72
C LEU A 107 -6.35 -0.96 10.28
N THR A 108 -5.31 -0.87 9.45
CA THR A 108 -3.92 -1.12 9.87
C THR A 108 -3.46 -0.08 10.89
N ALA A 109 -3.77 1.20 10.68
CA ALA A 109 -3.43 2.27 11.62
C ALA A 109 -4.10 2.08 12.98
N ILE A 110 -5.41 1.81 12.99
CA ILE A 110 -6.17 1.57 14.23
C ILE A 110 -5.62 0.34 14.98
N ALA A 111 -5.37 -0.76 14.26
CA ALA A 111 -4.82 -1.98 14.85
C ALA A 111 -3.40 -1.80 15.42
N SER A 112 -2.64 -0.83 14.91
CA SER A 112 -1.27 -0.55 15.34
C SER A 112 -1.20 0.18 16.69
N ILE A 113 -2.22 0.97 17.06
CA ILE A 113 -2.23 1.78 18.30
C ILE A 113 -1.92 0.96 19.57
N PRO A 114 -2.63 -0.15 19.87
CA PRO A 114 -2.37 -0.91 21.10
C PRO A 114 -0.98 -1.57 21.10
N VAL A 115 -0.47 -1.94 19.92
CA VAL A 115 0.87 -2.53 19.76
C VAL A 115 1.93 -1.49 20.06
N LEU A 116 1.80 -0.28 19.51
CA LEU A 116 2.70 0.84 19.76
C LEU A 116 2.78 1.15 21.26
N LYS A 117 1.65 1.27 21.95
CA LYS A 117 1.62 1.53 23.41
C LYS A 117 2.38 0.47 24.20
N LYS A 118 2.26 -0.81 23.82
CA LYS A 118 2.96 -1.91 24.48
C LYS A 118 4.46 -1.88 24.20
N ILE A 119 4.88 -1.59 22.97
CA ILE A 119 6.29 -1.48 22.60
C ILE A 119 6.95 -0.33 23.38
N VAL A 120 6.32 0.85 23.43
CA VAL A 120 6.82 2.01 24.19
C VAL A 120 7.03 1.64 25.66
N LYS A 121 6.04 1.00 26.30
CA LYS A 121 6.16 0.58 27.70
C LYS A 121 7.32 -0.39 27.94
N ILE A 122 7.56 -1.32 27.00
CA ILE A 122 8.68 -2.27 27.10
C ILE A 122 10.01 -1.52 27.04
N VAL A 123 10.17 -0.64 26.04
CA VAL A 123 11.39 0.17 25.86
C VAL A 123 11.66 1.05 27.07
N GLU A 124 10.64 1.72 27.63
CA GLU A 124 10.77 2.53 28.85
C GLU A 124 11.21 1.71 30.07
N THR A 125 10.73 0.47 30.19
CA THR A 125 11.10 -0.43 31.29
C THR A 125 12.54 -0.93 31.16
N GLU A 126 12.98 -1.26 29.93
CA GLU A 126 14.37 -1.66 29.66
C GLU A 126 15.35 -0.51 29.90
N GLU A 127 15.03 0.72 29.44
CA GLU A 127 15.86 1.90 29.70
C GLU A 127 15.97 2.24 31.20
N PHE A 128 14.91 2.01 31.97
CA PHE A 128 14.94 2.22 33.42
C PHE A 128 15.87 1.22 34.11
N ASN A 129 15.78 -0.07 33.76
CA ASN A 129 16.66 -1.11 34.32
C ASN A 129 18.13 -0.90 33.97
N ASP A 130 18.44 -0.47 32.74
CA ASP A 130 19.82 -0.19 32.31
C ASP A 130 20.46 0.99 33.06
N LYS A 131 19.64 1.91 33.60
CA LYS A 131 20.11 3.04 34.42
C LYS A 131 20.31 2.70 35.90
N GLU A 132 19.60 1.70 36.44
CA GLU A 132 19.81 1.27 37.84
C GLU A 132 21.01 0.32 38.02
N ILE A 133 21.47 -0.33 36.94
CA ILE A 133 22.59 -1.29 36.97
C ILE A 133 23.96 -0.59 36.81
N LYS A 134 24.00 0.70 36.43
CA LYS A 134 25.22 1.51 36.29
C LYS A 134 25.42 2.48 37.44
#